data_AF-A0A531MHE0-F1
#
_entry.id   AF-A0A531MHE0-F1
#
_cell.length_a   1.000
_cell.length_b   1.000
_cell.length_c   1.000
_cell.angle_alpha   90.00
_cell.angle_beta   90.00
_cell.angle_gamma   90.00
#
_symmetry.space_group_name_H-M   'P 1'
#
loop_
_entity.id
_entity.type
_entity.pdbx_description
1 polymer ?
#
loop_
_entity_poly.entity_id
_entity_poly.type
_entity_poly.pdbx_seq_one_letter_code
_entity_poly.pdbx_strand_id
1 'polypeptide(L)'
;MATLQNFDAEIAKTKQVVQDMRTKIEQSGTVLDTLATADKKIGDANFDIENARIEDVLKQQKVMEGNIADLIIGLEDATNVFGAEFESMKNYTGWENFVGVFSAQRKQRMRTDRVRNMSLAGNLQELLAKSDTIVGILKAQKEVLDQRYKTSEASLSQVIERRKTTMTNLEAVQKRIEELNPMLLDIENKIAASTSQKDRTQLEGERSKIATEYNEKQAKEQELLAESQTLERYTSMFQTFVDSLNN
;
A
#
# COMPACT_ATOMS: atom_id res chain seq x y z
N MET A 1 -32.11 8.63 -19.17
CA MET A 1 -32.60 8.84 -17.78
C MET A 1 -32.30 7.63 -16.89
N ALA A 2 -32.66 6.40 -17.27
CA ALA A 2 -32.34 5.19 -16.46
C ALA A 2 -30.82 4.92 -16.34
N THR A 3 -30.03 5.23 -17.37
CA THR A 3 -28.55 5.09 -17.37
C THR A 3 -27.85 6.07 -16.43
N LEU A 4 -28.34 7.32 -16.31
CA LEU A 4 -27.75 8.36 -15.45
C LEU A 4 -28.03 8.14 -13.95
N GLN A 5 -29.19 7.58 -13.60
CA GLN A 5 -29.51 7.20 -12.22
C GLN A 5 -28.64 6.05 -11.71
N ASN A 6 -28.32 5.07 -12.57
CA ASN A 6 -27.39 4.00 -12.21
C ASN A 6 -25.97 4.56 -12.00
N PHE A 7 -25.60 5.58 -12.79
CA PHE A 7 -24.30 6.24 -12.68
C PHE A 7 -24.09 6.96 -11.33
N ASP A 8 -25.12 7.63 -10.79
CA ASP A 8 -25.02 8.26 -9.47
C ASP A 8 -24.82 7.24 -8.34
N ALA A 9 -25.44 6.06 -8.45
CA ALA A 9 -25.26 4.97 -7.51
C ALA A 9 -23.83 4.39 -7.58
N GLU A 10 -23.28 4.25 -8.78
CA GLU A 10 -21.89 3.80 -8.99
C GLU A 10 -20.87 4.81 -8.45
N ILE A 11 -21.10 6.12 -8.66
CA ILE A 11 -20.28 7.18 -8.06
C ILE A 11 -20.33 7.10 -6.54
N ALA A 12 -21.52 6.95 -5.95
CA ALA A 12 -21.69 6.87 -4.51
C ALA A 12 -20.97 5.64 -3.92
N LYS A 13 -21.11 4.47 -4.56
CA LYS A 13 -20.41 3.24 -4.19
C LYS A 13 -18.90 3.43 -4.26
N THR A 14 -18.40 4.06 -5.32
CA THR A 14 -16.96 4.31 -5.51
C THR A 14 -16.41 5.24 -4.42
N LYS A 15 -17.14 6.31 -4.08
CA LYS A 15 -16.77 7.20 -2.97
C LYS A 15 -16.67 6.46 -1.63
N GLN A 16 -17.61 5.56 -1.36
CA GLN A 16 -17.59 4.76 -0.13
C GLN A 16 -16.37 3.83 -0.11
N VAL A 17 -16.09 3.13 -1.20
CA VAL A 17 -14.91 2.24 -1.31
C VAL A 17 -13.61 3.03 -1.10
N VAL A 18 -13.50 4.24 -1.65
CA VAL A 18 -12.34 5.14 -1.47
C VAL A 18 -12.19 5.57 -0.01
N GLN A 19 -13.28 5.88 0.68
CA GLN A 19 -13.25 6.24 2.10
C GLN A 19 -12.82 5.07 2.99
N ASP A 20 -13.34 3.87 2.71
CA ASP A 20 -12.96 2.65 3.42
C ASP A 20 -11.47 2.34 3.20
N MET A 21 -11.01 2.45 1.96
CA MET A 21 -9.60 2.26 1.60
C MET A 21 -8.71 3.26 2.34
N ARG A 22 -9.07 4.55 2.33
CA ARG A 22 -8.32 5.59 3.05
C ARG A 22 -8.21 5.27 4.53
N THR A 23 -9.30 4.84 5.17
CA THR A 23 -9.29 4.44 6.57
C THR A 23 -8.36 3.25 6.79
N LYS A 24 -8.41 2.22 5.94
CA LYS A 24 -7.53 1.06 6.04
C LYS A 24 -6.05 1.44 5.86
N ILE A 25 -5.73 2.29 4.90
CA ILE A 25 -4.37 2.80 4.67
C ILE A 25 -3.88 3.62 5.88
N GLU A 26 -4.72 4.48 6.46
CA GLU A 26 -4.33 5.31 7.59
C GLU A 26 -3.99 4.48 8.84
N GLN A 27 -4.82 3.49 9.21
CA GLN A 27 -4.49 2.69 10.39
C GLN A 27 -3.35 1.68 10.11
N SER A 28 -3.17 1.19 8.87
CA SER A 28 -1.97 0.43 8.50
C SER A 28 -0.71 1.27 8.63
N GLY A 29 -0.73 2.50 8.10
CA GLY A 29 0.39 3.43 8.24
C GLY A 29 0.76 3.69 9.70
N THR A 30 -0.23 3.83 10.59
CA THR A 30 0.03 4.03 12.02
C THR A 30 0.72 2.83 12.69
N VAL A 31 0.29 1.62 12.34
CA VAL A 31 0.89 0.38 12.85
C VAL A 31 2.32 0.22 12.31
N LEU A 32 2.51 0.47 11.01
CA LEU A 32 3.81 0.45 10.36
C LEU A 32 4.76 1.47 10.98
N ASP A 33 4.37 2.73 11.16
CA ASP A 33 5.20 3.75 11.81
C ASP A 33 5.58 3.34 13.25
N THR A 34 4.66 2.68 13.95
CA THR A 34 4.94 2.11 15.27
C THR A 34 5.95 0.97 15.20
N LEU A 35 5.86 0.08 14.20
CA LEU A 35 6.79 -1.03 13.99
C LEU A 35 8.19 -0.54 13.59
N ALA A 36 8.29 0.53 12.81
CA ALA A 36 9.57 1.12 12.41
C ALA A 36 10.32 1.74 13.61
N THR A 37 9.57 2.41 14.49
CA THR A 37 10.13 3.19 15.61
C THR A 37 10.23 2.41 16.92
N ALA A 38 9.35 1.44 17.16
CA ALA A 38 9.38 0.69 18.40
C ALA A 38 10.53 -0.33 18.38
N ASP A 39 11.37 -0.30 19.41
CA ASP A 39 12.25 -1.43 19.80
C ASP A 39 11.46 -2.57 20.46
N LYS A 40 10.12 -2.47 20.46
CA LYS A 40 9.26 -3.51 21.00
C LYS A 40 9.27 -4.68 20.04
N LYS A 41 9.68 -5.85 20.54
CA LYS A 41 9.36 -7.16 19.95
C LYS A 41 7.84 -7.27 19.86
N ILE A 42 7.25 -6.82 18.75
CA ILE A 42 5.84 -6.97 18.49
C ILE A 42 5.64 -8.45 18.11
N GLY A 43 4.82 -9.15 18.89
CA GLY A 43 4.62 -10.60 18.74
C GLY A 43 3.96 -10.97 17.41
N ASP A 44 4.14 -12.23 17.00
CA ASP A 44 3.70 -12.79 15.71
C ASP A 44 2.26 -12.46 15.34
N ALA A 45 1.34 -12.51 16.30
CA ALA A 45 -0.07 -12.25 16.05
C ALA A 45 -0.34 -10.86 15.45
N ASN A 46 0.40 -9.83 15.87
CA ASN A 46 0.23 -8.48 15.35
C ASN A 46 0.79 -8.34 13.92
N PHE A 47 1.83 -9.11 13.59
CA PHE A 47 2.39 -9.13 12.24
C PHE A 47 1.43 -9.78 11.24
N ASP A 48 0.86 -10.93 11.60
CA ASP A 48 -0.07 -11.65 10.72
C ASP A 48 -1.36 -10.84 10.49
N ILE A 49 -1.84 -10.14 11.52
CA ILE A 49 -2.97 -9.21 11.41
C ILE A 49 -2.64 -8.08 10.42
N GLU A 50 -1.46 -7.48 10.54
CA GLU A 50 -1.09 -6.36 9.67
C GLU A 50 -0.85 -6.81 8.23
N ASN A 51 -0.25 -7.97 8.01
CA ASN A 51 -0.13 -8.56 6.67
C ASN A 51 -1.51 -8.80 6.04
N ALA A 52 -2.44 -9.42 6.78
CA ALA A 52 -3.81 -9.64 6.29
C ALA A 52 -4.52 -8.33 5.95
N ARG A 53 -4.23 -7.27 6.71
CA ARG A 53 -4.77 -5.93 6.49
C ARG A 53 -4.17 -5.25 5.25
N ILE A 54 -2.87 -5.38 5.02
CA ILE A 54 -2.20 -4.89 3.80
C ILE A 54 -2.76 -5.62 2.57
N GLU A 55 -2.96 -6.92 2.65
CA GLU A 55 -3.63 -7.69 1.58
C GLU A 55 -5.06 -7.22 1.32
N ASP A 56 -5.79 -6.84 2.36
CA ASP A 56 -7.14 -6.31 2.25
C ASP A 56 -7.16 -4.90 1.62
N VAL A 57 -6.19 -4.05 1.94
CA VAL A 57 -5.97 -2.76 1.25
C VAL A 57 -5.74 -2.99 -0.25
N LEU A 58 -4.85 -3.92 -0.60
CA LEU A 58 -4.56 -4.31 -1.99
C LEU A 58 -5.79 -4.81 -2.74
N LYS A 59 -6.62 -5.65 -2.10
CA LYS A 59 -7.87 -6.14 -2.69
C LYS A 59 -8.87 -5.00 -2.90
N GLN A 60 -9.01 -4.10 -1.92
CA GLN A 60 -9.91 -2.96 -2.00
C GLN A 60 -9.49 -1.98 -3.11
N GLN A 61 -8.20 -1.76 -3.29
CA GLN A 61 -7.65 -0.92 -4.37
C GLN A 61 -8.05 -1.46 -5.74
N LYS A 62 -7.90 -2.77 -5.99
CA LYS A 62 -8.34 -3.39 -7.26
C LYS A 62 -9.84 -3.27 -7.51
N VAL A 63 -10.66 -3.43 -6.47
CA VAL A 63 -12.11 -3.25 -6.57
C VAL A 63 -12.45 -1.80 -6.94
N MET A 64 -11.75 -0.85 -6.33
CA MET A 64 -11.91 0.57 -6.62
C MET A 64 -11.47 0.92 -8.04
N GLU A 65 -10.32 0.43 -8.51
CA GLU A 65 -9.85 0.60 -9.88
C GLU A 65 -10.88 0.08 -10.90
N GLY A 66 -11.44 -1.11 -10.64
CA GLY A 66 -12.53 -1.66 -11.44
C GLY A 66 -13.76 -0.75 -11.46
N ASN A 67 -14.24 -0.29 -10.29
CA ASN A 67 -15.39 0.61 -10.22
C ASN A 67 -15.12 1.95 -10.96
N ILE A 68 -13.89 2.49 -10.91
CA ILE A 68 -13.54 3.72 -11.63
C ILE A 68 -13.48 3.46 -13.13
N ALA A 69 -12.96 2.32 -13.58
CA ALA A 69 -12.98 1.94 -14.98
C ALA A 69 -14.42 1.83 -15.50
N ASP A 70 -15.31 1.19 -14.74
CA ASP A 70 -16.74 1.11 -15.07
C ASP A 70 -17.38 2.50 -15.16
N LEU A 71 -17.05 3.41 -14.24
CA LEU A 71 -17.49 4.80 -14.30
C LEU A 71 -16.97 5.53 -15.55
N ILE A 72 -15.72 5.34 -15.95
CA ILE A 72 -15.17 5.95 -17.16
C ILE A 72 -15.88 5.40 -18.40
N ILE A 73 -16.11 4.09 -18.48
CA ILE A 73 -16.84 3.45 -19.59
C ILE A 73 -18.28 3.94 -19.64
N GLY A 74 -18.98 4.01 -18.51
CA GLY A 74 -20.35 4.53 -18.46
C GLY A 74 -20.44 6.00 -18.88
N LEU A 75 -19.40 6.79 -18.60
CA LEU A 75 -19.31 8.18 -19.05
C LEU A 75 -19.06 8.27 -20.56
N GLU A 76 -18.24 7.38 -21.11
CA GLU A 76 -18.03 7.23 -22.55
C GLU A 76 -19.32 6.86 -23.27
N ASP A 77 -20.06 5.86 -22.78
CA ASP A 77 -21.36 5.46 -23.33
C ASP A 77 -22.37 6.60 -23.30
N ALA A 78 -22.46 7.32 -22.19
CA ALA A 78 -23.35 8.47 -22.08
C ALA A 78 -22.94 9.61 -23.03
N THR A 79 -21.63 9.79 -23.25
CA THR A 79 -21.09 10.75 -24.23
C THR A 79 -21.40 10.33 -25.66
N ASN A 80 -21.32 9.04 -25.98
CA ASN A 80 -21.65 8.49 -27.31
C ASN A 80 -23.15 8.63 -27.61
N VAL A 81 -24.02 8.33 -26.65
CA VAL A 81 -25.47 8.57 -26.76
C VAL A 81 -25.77 10.04 -26.98
N PHE A 82 -25.11 10.92 -26.22
CA PHE A 82 -25.24 12.36 -26.41
C PHE A 82 -24.77 12.81 -27.79
N GLY A 83 -23.67 12.26 -28.31
CA GLY A 83 -23.18 12.50 -29.66
C GLY A 83 -24.21 12.12 -30.73
N ALA A 84 -24.82 10.95 -30.59
CA ALA A 84 -25.90 10.50 -31.49
C ALA A 84 -27.15 11.39 -31.39
N GLU A 85 -27.55 11.81 -30.18
CA GLU A 85 -28.62 12.78 -29.97
C GLU A 85 -28.29 14.12 -30.65
N PHE A 86 -27.05 14.59 -30.55
CA PHE A 86 -26.59 15.82 -31.19
C PHE A 86 -26.62 15.74 -32.73
N GLU A 87 -26.13 14.64 -33.30
CA GLU A 87 -26.20 14.41 -34.75
C GLU A 87 -27.65 14.34 -35.25
N SER A 88 -28.54 13.73 -34.47
CA SER A 88 -29.97 13.65 -34.80
C SER A 88 -30.63 15.04 -34.86
N MET A 89 -30.11 16.05 -34.15
CA MET A 89 -30.59 17.44 -34.23
C MET A 89 -30.08 18.19 -35.45
N LYS A 90 -28.87 17.87 -35.91
CA LYS A 90 -28.29 18.45 -37.12
C LYS A 90 -29.09 18.03 -38.35
N ASN A 91 -29.53 16.77 -38.38
CA ASN A 91 -30.24 16.18 -39.50
C ASN A 91 -31.77 16.30 -39.36
N TYR A 92 -32.47 16.20 -40.49
CA TYR A 92 -33.92 16.05 -40.49
C TYR A 92 -34.29 14.59 -40.28
N THR A 93 -35.28 14.34 -39.44
CA THR A 93 -35.84 13.00 -39.24
C THR A 93 -36.55 12.51 -40.50
N GLY A 94 -36.76 11.20 -40.60
CA GLY A 94 -37.52 10.61 -41.72
C GLY A 94 -38.91 11.24 -41.89
N TRP A 95 -39.59 11.52 -40.77
CA TRP A 95 -40.89 12.19 -40.78
C TRP A 95 -40.82 13.65 -41.21
N GLU A 96 -39.81 14.40 -40.77
CA GLU A 96 -39.60 15.78 -41.22
C GLU A 96 -39.24 15.86 -42.70
N ASN A 97 -38.46 14.92 -43.21
CA ASN A 97 -38.18 14.82 -44.63
C ASN A 97 -39.44 14.50 -45.44
N PHE A 98 -40.28 13.59 -44.95
CA PHE A 98 -41.58 13.28 -45.54
C PHE A 98 -42.51 14.51 -45.58
N VAL A 99 -42.66 15.23 -44.47
CA VAL A 99 -43.43 16.49 -44.42
C VAL A 99 -42.79 17.56 -45.31
N GLY A 100 -41.46 17.55 -45.47
CA GLY A 100 -40.72 18.44 -46.36
C GLY A 100 -41.09 18.33 -47.83
N VAL A 101 -41.57 17.16 -48.28
CA VAL A 101 -42.10 16.97 -49.65
C VAL A 101 -43.36 17.82 -49.86
N PHE A 102 -44.15 18.05 -48.81
CA PHE A 102 -45.40 18.80 -48.86
C PHE A 102 -45.26 20.27 -48.41
N SER A 103 -44.37 20.55 -47.45
CA SER A 103 -44.17 21.91 -46.92
C SER A 103 -42.79 22.08 -46.27
N ALA A 104 -41.93 22.85 -46.94
CA ALA A 104 -40.63 23.24 -46.40
C ALA A 104 -40.75 24.05 -45.09
N GLN A 105 -41.78 24.89 -44.99
CA GLN A 105 -42.00 25.74 -43.82
C GLN A 105 -42.44 24.93 -42.59
N ARG A 106 -43.27 23.89 -42.76
CA ARG A 106 -43.62 22.97 -41.67
C ARG A 106 -42.44 22.10 -41.25
N LYS A 107 -41.65 21.59 -42.21
CA LYS A 107 -40.40 20.85 -41.94
C LYS A 107 -39.45 21.65 -41.04
N GLN A 108 -39.25 22.93 -41.34
CA GLN A 108 -38.37 23.79 -40.53
C GLN A 108 -38.91 24.02 -39.11
N ARG A 109 -40.21 24.27 -38.96
CA ARG A 109 -40.82 24.48 -37.62
C ARG A 109 -40.72 23.22 -36.75
N MET A 110 -40.99 22.05 -37.31
CA MET A 110 -40.89 20.78 -36.58
C MET A 110 -39.48 20.53 -36.05
N ARG A 111 -38.45 20.83 -36.86
CA ARG A 111 -37.07 20.75 -36.41
C ARG A 111 -36.79 21.76 -35.28
N THR A 112 -37.21 23.00 -35.44
CA THR A 112 -37.04 24.03 -34.41
C THR A 112 -37.71 23.65 -33.10
N ASP A 113 -38.93 23.11 -33.13
CA ASP A 113 -39.65 22.68 -31.94
C ASP A 113 -38.97 21.48 -31.25
N ARG A 114 -38.48 20.50 -32.03
CA ARG A 114 -37.69 19.38 -31.47
C ARG A 114 -36.41 19.86 -30.81
N VAL A 115 -35.61 20.64 -31.54
CA VAL A 115 -34.31 21.13 -31.06
C VAL A 115 -34.48 22.01 -29.83
N ARG A 116 -35.56 22.82 -29.77
CA ARG A 116 -35.86 23.67 -28.61
C ARG A 116 -36.29 22.86 -27.38
N ASN A 117 -36.97 21.74 -27.57
CA ASN A 117 -37.45 20.89 -26.48
C ASN A 117 -36.41 19.86 -25.99
N MET A 118 -35.30 19.66 -26.71
CA MET A 118 -34.16 18.88 -26.24
C MET A 118 -33.23 19.74 -25.37
N SER A 119 -33.08 19.40 -24.10
CA SER A 119 -32.20 20.10 -23.15
C SER A 119 -30.73 19.71 -23.36
N LEU A 120 -30.09 20.31 -24.36
CA LEU A 120 -28.73 19.95 -24.73
C LEU A 120 -27.66 20.41 -23.71
N ALA A 121 -27.81 21.65 -23.24
CA ALA A 121 -26.89 22.25 -22.29
C ALA A 121 -26.97 21.55 -20.92
N GLY A 122 -28.17 21.13 -20.50
CA GLY A 122 -28.36 20.42 -19.23
C GLY A 122 -27.66 19.06 -19.21
N ASN A 123 -27.84 18.25 -20.27
CA ASN A 123 -27.23 16.91 -20.34
C ASN A 123 -25.69 16.98 -20.42
N LEU A 124 -25.12 17.92 -21.18
CA LEU A 124 -23.66 18.13 -21.21
C LEU A 124 -23.11 18.58 -19.87
N GLN A 125 -23.78 19.52 -19.22
CA GLN A 125 -23.35 20.03 -17.92
C GLN A 125 -23.36 18.92 -16.87
N GLU A 126 -24.34 18.02 -16.92
CA GLU A 126 -24.41 16.87 -16.03
C GLU A 126 -23.27 15.87 -16.29
N LEU A 127 -22.96 15.57 -17.56
CA LEU A 127 -21.81 14.71 -17.91
C LEU A 127 -20.48 15.31 -17.46
N LEU A 128 -20.29 16.61 -17.68
CA LEU A 128 -19.09 17.32 -17.23
C LEU A 128 -18.97 17.30 -15.70
N ALA A 129 -20.05 17.56 -14.98
CA ALA A 129 -20.05 17.50 -13.51
C ALA A 129 -19.74 16.10 -12.96
N LYS A 130 -20.24 15.05 -13.61
CA LYS A 130 -19.94 13.64 -13.28
C LYS A 130 -18.48 13.30 -13.59
N SER A 131 -17.96 13.75 -14.72
CA SER A 131 -16.54 13.61 -15.10
C SER A 131 -15.62 14.31 -14.09
N ASP A 132 -15.92 15.56 -13.75
CA ASP A 132 -15.18 16.34 -12.75
C ASP A 132 -15.20 15.66 -11.38
N THR A 133 -16.32 15.02 -11.02
CA THR A 133 -16.42 14.24 -9.78
C THR A 133 -15.48 13.04 -9.78
N ILE A 134 -15.41 12.28 -10.88
CA ILE A 134 -14.50 11.12 -11.01
C ILE A 134 -13.04 11.59 -10.96
N VAL A 135 -12.70 12.66 -11.69
CA VAL A 135 -11.37 13.26 -11.65
C VAL A 135 -11.02 13.74 -10.23
N GLY A 136 -11.98 14.31 -9.51
CA GLY A 136 -11.82 14.72 -8.11
C GLY A 136 -11.51 13.55 -7.18
N ILE A 137 -12.21 12.42 -7.33
CA ILE A 137 -11.96 11.19 -6.58
C ILE A 137 -10.53 10.69 -6.84
N LEU A 138 -10.14 10.58 -8.11
CA LEU A 138 -8.81 10.13 -8.51
C LEU A 138 -7.69 11.03 -7.98
N LYS A 139 -7.87 12.35 -8.03
CA LYS A 139 -6.89 13.31 -7.49
C LYS A 139 -6.73 13.18 -5.98
N ALA A 140 -7.85 13.13 -5.24
CA ALA A 140 -7.83 12.99 -3.79
C ALA A 140 -7.18 11.65 -3.37
N GLN A 141 -7.45 10.59 -4.12
CA GLN A 141 -6.82 9.29 -3.89
C GLN A 141 -5.31 9.34 -4.13
N LYS A 142 -4.89 9.90 -5.26
CA LYS A 142 -3.47 10.05 -5.59
C LYS A 142 -2.71 10.79 -4.50
N GLU A 143 -3.28 11.88 -3.97
CA GLU A 143 -2.65 12.64 -2.89
C GLU A 143 -2.42 11.78 -1.63
N VAL A 144 -3.40 10.96 -1.24
CA VAL A 144 -3.28 10.05 -0.11
C VAL A 144 -2.21 8.98 -0.36
N LEU A 145 -2.20 8.38 -1.56
CA LEU A 145 -1.22 7.37 -1.94
C LEU A 145 0.20 7.96 -1.96
N ASP A 146 0.40 9.12 -2.60
CA ASP A 146 1.69 9.82 -2.68
C ASP A 146 2.22 10.19 -1.30
N GLN A 147 1.36 10.67 -0.40
CA GLN A 147 1.75 10.99 0.98
C GLN A 147 2.19 9.73 1.73
N ARG A 148 1.42 8.64 1.60
CA ARG A 148 1.67 7.39 2.33
C ARG A 148 2.86 6.62 1.77
N TYR A 149 3.10 6.71 0.48
CA TYR A 149 4.29 6.15 -0.16
C TYR A 149 5.54 6.76 0.49
N LYS A 150 5.62 8.10 0.55
CA LYS A 150 6.78 8.81 1.14
C LYS A 150 7.03 8.44 2.60
N THR A 151 5.98 8.36 3.42
CA THR A 151 6.15 7.99 4.83
C THR A 151 6.58 6.52 4.97
N SER A 152 6.00 5.63 4.16
CA SER A 152 6.31 4.20 4.22
C SER A 152 7.71 3.88 3.70
N GLU A 153 8.17 4.59 2.67
CA GLU A 153 9.54 4.50 2.15
C GLU A 153 10.57 4.93 3.20
N ALA A 154 10.29 6.01 3.93
CA ALA A 154 11.15 6.45 5.04
C ALA A 154 11.19 5.41 6.17
N SER A 155 10.04 4.86 6.56
CA SER A 155 9.93 3.81 7.57
C SER A 155 10.64 2.51 7.13
N LEU A 156 10.51 2.09 5.88
CA LEU A 156 11.24 0.96 5.29
C LEU A 156 12.76 1.18 5.37
N SER A 157 13.22 2.37 4.99
CA SER A 157 14.64 2.72 5.04
C SER A 157 15.20 2.62 6.47
N GLN A 158 14.42 3.07 7.46
CA GLN A 158 14.78 2.97 8.88
C GLN A 158 14.87 1.51 9.35
N VAL A 159 13.92 0.65 8.98
CA VAL A 159 13.94 -0.79 9.33
C VAL A 159 15.15 -1.48 8.70
N ILE A 160 15.47 -1.17 7.44
CA ILE A 160 16.65 -1.71 6.75
C ILE A 160 17.95 -1.30 7.47
N GLU A 161 18.09 -0.04 7.88
CA GLU A 161 19.28 0.42 8.59
C GLU A 161 19.42 -0.22 9.98
N ARG A 162 18.29 -0.42 10.70
CA ARG A 162 18.27 -1.19 11.95
C ARG A 162 18.71 -2.63 11.74
N ARG A 163 18.22 -3.28 10.69
CA ARG A 163 18.61 -4.66 10.33
C ARG A 163 20.11 -4.74 10.05
N LYS A 164 20.64 -3.81 9.26
CA LYS A 164 22.06 -3.72 8.95
C LYS A 164 22.91 -3.57 10.22
N THR A 165 22.52 -2.66 11.11
CA THR A 165 23.21 -2.46 12.40
C THR A 165 23.18 -3.72 13.26
N THR A 166 22.03 -4.40 13.31
CA THR A 166 21.85 -5.67 14.04
C THR A 166 22.75 -6.77 13.47
N MET A 167 22.83 -6.89 12.14
CA MET A 167 23.72 -7.85 11.47
C MET A 167 25.20 -7.54 11.77
N THR A 168 25.62 -6.28 11.72
CA THR A 168 27.00 -5.91 12.08
C THR A 168 27.32 -6.25 13.54
N ASN A 169 26.39 -6.02 14.46
CA ASN A 169 26.55 -6.41 15.86
C ASN A 169 26.60 -7.93 16.03
N LEU A 170 25.78 -8.67 15.29
CA LEU A 170 25.76 -10.12 15.29
C LEU A 170 27.10 -10.69 14.81
N GLU A 171 27.63 -10.20 13.69
CA GLU A 171 28.95 -10.58 13.17
C GLU A 171 30.06 -10.31 14.18
N ALA A 172 30.02 -9.16 14.86
CA ALA A 172 31.00 -8.82 15.90
C ALA A 172 30.92 -9.76 17.12
N VAL A 173 29.70 -10.15 17.53
CA VAL A 173 29.48 -11.12 18.61
C VAL A 173 29.96 -12.51 18.19
N GLN A 174 29.63 -12.96 16.98
CA GLN A 174 30.07 -14.24 16.43
C GLN A 174 31.58 -14.34 16.38
N LYS A 175 32.25 -13.31 15.85
CA LYS A 175 33.71 -13.23 15.84
C LYS A 175 34.30 -13.33 17.26
N ARG A 176 33.67 -12.67 18.25
CA ARG A 176 34.13 -12.75 19.64
C ARG A 176 33.95 -14.15 20.23
N ILE A 177 32.85 -14.83 19.93
CA ILE A 177 32.62 -16.23 20.32
C ILE A 177 33.69 -17.14 19.71
N GLU A 178 34.00 -16.95 18.43
CA GLU A 178 35.07 -17.67 17.72
C GLU A 178 36.46 -17.44 18.34
N GLU A 179 36.76 -16.23 18.82
CA GLU A 179 38.00 -15.91 19.55
C GLU A 179 38.04 -16.51 20.97
N LEU A 180 36.91 -16.56 21.66
CA LEU A 180 36.82 -17.10 23.03
C LEU A 180 36.97 -18.63 23.07
N ASN A 181 36.50 -19.34 22.05
CA ASN A 181 36.61 -20.80 21.92
C ASN A 181 38.06 -21.33 22.11
N PRO A 182 39.07 -20.87 21.34
CA PRO A 182 40.44 -21.34 21.50
C PRO A 182 41.06 -20.87 22.82
N MET A 183 40.68 -19.70 23.35
CA MET A 183 41.17 -19.23 24.65
C MET A 183 40.70 -20.12 25.80
N LEU A 184 39.43 -20.55 25.77
CA LEU A 184 38.86 -21.52 26.70
C LEU A 184 39.62 -22.85 26.64
N LEU A 185 39.83 -23.37 25.42
CA LEU A 185 40.54 -24.63 25.20
C LEU A 185 42.01 -24.57 25.65
N ASP A 186 42.71 -23.46 25.37
CA ASP A 186 44.09 -23.25 25.80
C ASP A 186 44.23 -23.18 27.33
N ILE A 187 43.32 -22.47 28.01
CA ILE A 187 43.30 -22.43 29.48
C ILE A 187 42.94 -23.79 30.07
N GLU A 188 42.00 -24.53 29.48
CA GLU A 188 41.69 -25.91 29.91
C GLU A 188 42.90 -26.84 29.78
N ASN A 189 43.65 -26.74 28.68
CA ASN A 189 44.89 -27.48 28.49
C ASN A 189 45.97 -27.08 29.51
N LYS A 190 46.12 -25.78 29.81
CA LYS A 190 47.05 -25.28 30.84
C LYS A 190 46.68 -25.75 32.24
N ILE A 191 45.39 -25.78 32.58
CA ILE A 191 44.87 -26.33 33.84
C ILE A 191 45.21 -27.82 33.93
N ALA A 192 45.00 -28.58 32.86
CA ALA A 192 45.30 -30.01 32.81
C ALA A 192 46.80 -30.33 32.92
N ALA A 193 47.66 -29.47 32.38
CA ALA A 193 49.11 -29.61 32.45
C ALA A 193 49.74 -29.08 33.76
N SER A 194 49.00 -28.31 34.56
CA SER A 194 49.54 -27.69 35.79
C SER A 194 49.64 -28.68 36.95
N THR A 195 50.81 -28.75 37.57
CA THR A 195 51.11 -29.60 38.74
C THR A 195 51.04 -28.86 40.08
N SER A 196 50.95 -27.53 40.05
CA SER A 196 50.93 -26.65 41.22
C SER A 196 49.50 -26.22 41.56
N GLN A 197 49.07 -26.49 42.80
CA GLN A 197 47.71 -26.16 43.27
C GLN A 197 47.41 -24.65 43.19
N LYS A 198 48.42 -23.81 43.46
CA LYS A 198 48.27 -22.35 43.42
C LYS A 198 48.05 -21.85 42.00
N ASP A 199 48.83 -22.35 41.05
CA ASP A 199 48.74 -21.94 39.64
C ASP A 199 47.45 -22.46 39.01
N ARG A 200 47.03 -23.68 39.38
CA ARG A 200 45.73 -24.22 38.98
C ARG A 200 44.56 -23.35 39.43
N THR A 201 44.57 -22.90 40.69
CA THR A 201 43.51 -22.03 41.23
C THR A 201 43.43 -20.69 40.48
N GLN A 202 44.56 -20.13 40.07
CA GLN A 202 44.58 -18.90 39.27
C GLN A 202 43.99 -19.13 37.87
N LEU A 203 44.42 -20.20 37.19
CA LEU A 203 43.92 -20.55 35.85
C LEU A 203 42.42 -20.90 35.86
N GLU A 204 41.91 -21.56 36.90
CA GLU A 204 40.48 -21.81 37.08
C GLU A 204 39.68 -20.50 37.20
N GLY A 205 40.24 -19.48 37.87
CA GLY A 205 39.68 -18.13 37.93
C GLY A 205 39.64 -17.44 36.57
N GLU A 206 40.70 -17.55 35.78
CA GLU A 206 40.74 -17.03 34.40
C GLU A 206 39.75 -17.75 33.49
N ARG A 207 39.69 -19.09 33.57
CA ARG A 207 38.71 -19.91 32.85
C ARG A 207 37.28 -19.45 33.15
N SER A 208 36.96 -19.22 34.42
CA SER A 208 35.63 -18.79 34.83
C SER A 208 35.25 -17.45 34.21
N LYS A 209 36.18 -16.50 34.10
CA LYS A 209 35.92 -15.20 33.46
C LYS A 209 35.63 -15.35 31.98
N ILE A 210 36.45 -16.13 31.27
CA ILE A 210 36.27 -16.37 29.82
C ILE A 210 34.99 -17.16 29.55
N ALA A 211 34.68 -18.17 30.37
CA ALA A 211 33.43 -18.92 30.28
C ALA A 211 32.19 -18.03 30.52
N THR A 212 32.29 -17.08 31.45
CA THR A 212 31.21 -16.11 31.71
C THR A 212 30.99 -15.23 30.48
N GLU A 213 32.06 -14.63 29.95
CA GLU A 213 31.99 -13.81 28.74
C GLU A 213 31.44 -14.60 27.54
N TYR A 214 31.87 -15.85 27.37
CA TYR A 214 31.39 -16.73 26.31
C TYR A 214 29.87 -16.95 26.39
N ASN A 215 29.36 -17.32 27.56
CA ASN A 215 27.93 -17.53 27.75
C ASN A 215 27.12 -16.25 27.53
N GLU A 216 27.61 -15.10 27.98
CA GLU A 216 26.99 -13.80 27.73
C GLU A 216 26.93 -13.48 26.24
N LYS A 217 28.02 -13.71 25.50
CA LYS A 217 28.07 -13.50 24.05
C LYS A 217 27.16 -14.45 23.31
N GLN A 218 27.10 -15.72 23.70
CA GLN A 218 26.20 -16.70 23.09
C GLN A 218 24.72 -16.36 23.32
N ALA A 219 24.37 -15.90 24.52
CA ALA A 219 23.02 -15.37 24.78
C ALA A 219 22.72 -14.14 23.92
N LYS A 220 23.69 -13.23 23.77
CA LYS A 220 23.54 -12.03 22.93
C LYS A 220 23.40 -12.38 21.45
N GLU A 221 24.11 -13.40 20.96
CA GLU A 221 23.98 -13.90 19.59
C GLU A 221 22.55 -14.36 19.30
N GLN A 222 21.96 -15.17 20.18
CA GLN A 222 20.58 -15.64 20.04
C GLN A 222 19.57 -14.48 20.04
N GLU A 223 19.79 -13.47 20.89
CA GLU A 223 18.97 -12.26 20.94
C GLU A 223 19.01 -11.51 19.60
N LEU A 224 20.21 -11.27 19.06
CA LEU A 224 20.44 -10.55 17.80
C LEU A 224 19.94 -11.33 16.58
N LEU A 225 20.04 -12.67 16.59
CA LEU A 225 19.47 -13.53 15.55
C LEU A 225 17.95 -13.40 15.49
N ALA A 226 17.29 -13.49 16.65
CA ALA A 226 15.84 -13.35 16.73
C ALA A 226 15.37 -11.94 16.31
N GLU A 227 16.13 -10.91 16.68
CA GLU A 227 15.89 -9.53 16.24
C GLU A 227 16.04 -9.38 14.73
N SER A 228 17.12 -9.91 14.14
CA SER A 228 17.38 -9.86 12.70
C SER A 228 16.26 -10.53 11.88
N GLN A 229 15.79 -11.71 12.31
CA GLN A 229 14.67 -12.40 11.67
C GLN A 229 13.37 -11.59 11.74
N THR A 230 13.13 -10.91 12.85
CA THR A 230 11.97 -10.04 13.01
C THR A 230 12.04 -8.83 12.08
N LEU A 231 13.20 -8.18 12.01
CA LEU A 231 13.44 -7.03 11.13
C LEU A 231 13.36 -7.41 9.64
N GLU A 232 13.78 -8.62 9.27
CA GLU A 232 13.61 -9.15 7.90
C GLU A 232 12.13 -9.28 7.53
N ARG A 233 11.30 -9.83 8.42
CA ARG A 233 9.85 -9.93 8.20
C ARG A 233 9.21 -8.56 8.05
N TYR A 234 9.58 -7.61 8.91
CA TYR A 234 9.12 -6.22 8.77
C TYR A 234 9.56 -5.62 7.43
N THR A 235 10.81 -5.84 7.02
CA THR A 235 11.31 -5.36 5.71
C THR A 235 10.42 -5.86 4.56
N SER A 236 10.09 -7.15 4.54
CA SER A 236 9.21 -7.75 3.51
C SER A 236 7.79 -7.19 3.53
N MET A 237 7.21 -6.98 4.72
CA MET A 237 5.89 -6.37 4.86
C MET A 237 5.88 -4.91 4.37
N PHE A 238 6.89 -4.11 4.76
CA PHE A 238 7.03 -2.73 4.30
C PHE A 238 7.24 -2.64 2.79
N GLN A 239 8.06 -3.52 2.21
CA GLN A 239 8.23 -3.61 0.75
C GLN A 239 6.90 -3.89 0.06
N THR A 240 6.15 -4.89 0.53
CA THR A 240 4.83 -5.23 -0.02
C THR A 240 3.88 -4.04 0.05
N PHE A 241 3.89 -3.29 1.15
CA PHE A 241 3.06 -2.10 1.31
C PHE A 241 3.50 -0.97 0.38
N VAL A 242 4.81 -0.66 0.29
CA VAL A 242 5.32 0.37 -0.62
C VAL A 242 5.01 0.03 -2.08
N ASP A 243 5.21 -1.23 -2.48
CA ASP A 243 4.89 -1.72 -3.82
C ASP A 243 3.38 -1.64 -4.12
N SER A 244 2.54 -1.82 -3.11
CA SER A 244 1.08 -1.64 -3.25
C SER A 244 0.68 -0.20 -3.56
N LEU A 245 1.39 0.76 -2.99
CA LEU A 245 1.07 2.19 -3.12
C LEU A 245 1.59 2.79 -4.45
N ASN A 246 2.54 2.12 -5.11
CA ASN A 246 3.16 2.58 -6.35
C ASN A 246 2.46 2.05 -7.61
N ASN A 247 1.59 1.04 -7.48
CA ASN A 247 0.72 0.55 -8.55
C ASN A 247 -0.55 1.38 -8.63
#